data_AF-A0A2S8ZL88-F1
#
_entry.id   AF-A0A2S8ZL88-F1
#
_cell.length_a   1.000
_cell.length_b   1.000
_cell.length_c   1.000
_cell.angle_alpha   90.00
_cell.angle_beta   90.00
_cell.angle_gamma   90.00
#
_symmetry.space_group_name_H-M   'P 1'
#
loop_
_entity.id
_entity.type
_entity.pdbx_description
1 polymer ?
#
loop_
_entity_poly.entity_id
_entity_poly.type
_entity_poly.pdbx_seq_one_letter_code
_entity_poly.pdbx_strand_id
1 'polypeptide(L)'
;MKKYKFKNFSIKRLILFMSFAFILVIILTILTSIYYNPKIFPAIVLFALSALSFMLIKNNCTITYNIILDNDYIFFNNKKIDIIDIRNYNFSETEKFYGCRLVFKSYKFFLNIPKKDSGNYLNFKEDLIEIITLQNKKRSNDLIVEYNWYNTKSAKIYGYIMIGIMLTWLMLMVMFPNKLNLSNLGLFLIVSVGLLPILLRIFKNNRSV
;
A
#
# COMPACT_ATOMS: atom_id res chain seq x y z
N MET A 1 -2.17 28.72 -9.12
CA MET A 1 -1.20 27.70 -9.59
C MET A 1 0.03 27.57 -8.67
N LYS A 2 0.11 26.48 -7.91
CA LYS A 2 1.24 26.15 -7.01
C LYS A 2 2.05 24.97 -7.57
N LYS A 3 3.37 24.94 -7.34
CA LYS A 3 4.28 23.93 -7.89
C LYS A 3 4.95 23.12 -6.78
N TYR A 4 4.99 21.80 -6.98
CA TYR A 4 5.52 20.83 -6.03
C TYR A 4 6.47 19.86 -6.73
N LYS A 5 7.49 19.38 -6.02
CA LYS A 5 8.44 18.39 -6.52
C LYS A 5 8.64 17.32 -5.47
N PHE A 6 8.27 16.08 -5.80
CA PHE A 6 8.34 14.96 -4.87
C PHE A 6 9.22 13.84 -5.40
N LYS A 7 10.11 13.33 -4.54
CA LYS A 7 10.76 12.04 -4.78
C LYS A 7 9.81 10.94 -4.33
N ASN A 8 9.29 10.18 -5.27
CA ASN A 8 8.41 9.05 -5.07
C ASN A 8 9.21 7.74 -5.11
N PHE A 9 9.02 6.89 -4.11
CA PHE A 9 9.48 5.51 -4.14
C PHE A 9 8.49 4.62 -4.88
N SER A 10 8.88 4.14 -6.06
CA SER A 10 8.02 3.34 -6.93
C SER A 10 8.05 1.85 -6.55
N ILE A 11 6.96 1.37 -5.92
CA ILE A 11 6.76 -0.05 -5.63
C ILE A 11 6.79 -0.89 -6.93
N LYS A 12 6.26 -0.36 -8.04
CA LYS A 12 6.28 -1.08 -9.33
C LYS A 12 7.70 -1.35 -9.80
N ARG A 13 8.60 -0.35 -9.69
CA ARG A 13 10.02 -0.53 -10.02
C ARG A 13 10.70 -1.48 -9.04
N LEU A 14 10.36 -1.39 -7.75
CA LEU A 14 10.89 -2.32 -6.74
C LEU A 14 10.58 -3.77 -7.09
N ILE A 15 9.32 -4.08 -7.40
CA ILE A 15 8.89 -5.44 -7.79
C ILE A 15 9.65 -5.88 -9.03
N LEU A 16 9.71 -5.03 -10.07
CA LEU A 16 10.41 -5.36 -11.31
C LEU A 16 11.89 -5.67 -11.09
N PHE A 17 12.61 -4.82 -10.34
CA PHE A 17 14.02 -5.03 -10.06
C PHE A 17 14.27 -6.21 -9.12
N MET A 18 13.37 -6.48 -8.15
CA MET A 18 13.44 -7.69 -7.33
C MET A 18 13.26 -8.96 -8.18
N SER A 19 12.28 -8.98 -9.07
CA SER A 19 12.06 -10.11 -9.99
C SER A 19 13.27 -10.33 -10.90
N PHE A 20 13.84 -9.25 -11.46
CA PHE A 20 15.03 -9.33 -12.29
C PHE A 20 16.24 -9.85 -11.51
N ALA A 21 16.48 -9.31 -10.31
CA ALA A 21 17.56 -9.76 -9.42
C ALA A 21 17.42 -11.25 -9.07
N PHE A 22 16.20 -11.71 -8.78
CA PHE A 22 15.92 -13.11 -8.49
C PHE A 22 16.28 -14.04 -9.65
N ILE A 23 15.84 -13.70 -10.87
CA ILE A 23 16.16 -14.48 -12.09
C ILE A 23 17.67 -14.51 -12.30
N LEU A 24 18.33 -13.35 -12.17
CA LEU A 24 19.77 -13.22 -12.37
C LEU A 24 20.59 -14.05 -11.36
N VAL A 25 20.18 -14.05 -10.08
CA VAL A 25 20.80 -14.89 -9.05
C VAL A 25 20.63 -16.38 -9.37
N ILE A 26 19.44 -16.82 -9.79
CA ILE A 26 19.21 -18.24 -10.13
C ILE A 26 20.08 -18.67 -11.32
N ILE A 27 20.09 -17.89 -12.41
CA ILE A 27 20.85 -18.22 -13.62
C ILE A 27 22.34 -18.33 -13.30
N LEU A 28 22.89 -17.37 -12.55
CA LEU A 28 24.31 -17.38 -12.19
C LEU A 28 24.66 -18.49 -11.19
N THR A 29 23.74 -18.87 -10.31
CA THR A 29 23.93 -20.02 -9.41
C THR A 29 23.99 -21.33 -10.20
N ILE A 30 23.12 -21.51 -11.20
CA ILE A 30 23.16 -22.68 -12.09
C ILE A 30 24.47 -22.71 -12.88
N LEU A 31 24.87 -21.59 -13.48
CA LEU A 31 26.13 -21.49 -14.23
C LEU A 31 27.35 -21.79 -13.35
N THR A 32 27.42 -21.21 -12.15
CA THR A 32 28.55 -21.45 -11.24
C THR A 32 28.60 -22.90 -10.76
N SER A 33 27.46 -23.55 -10.56
CA SER A 33 27.40 -24.99 -10.23
C SER A 33 27.87 -25.89 -11.37
N ILE A 34 27.71 -25.48 -12.63
CA ILE A 34 28.14 -26.28 -13.80
C ILE A 34 29.63 -26.06 -14.09
N TYR A 35 30.12 -24.83 -13.98
CA TYR A 35 31.43 -24.45 -14.48
C TYR A 35 32.53 -24.28 -13.40
N TYR A 36 32.19 -24.18 -12.11
CA TYR A 36 33.16 -23.89 -11.04
C TYR A 36 33.02 -24.81 -9.80
N ASN A 37 34.12 -24.97 -9.06
CA ASN A 37 34.28 -25.88 -7.91
C ASN A 37 33.19 -25.65 -6.82
N PRO A 38 32.41 -26.68 -6.42
CA PRO A 38 31.03 -26.51 -5.93
C PRO A 38 30.83 -25.92 -4.53
N LYS A 39 31.86 -25.68 -3.72
CA LYS A 39 31.67 -25.44 -2.27
C LYS A 39 31.83 -23.99 -1.78
N ILE A 40 32.71 -23.19 -2.37
CA ILE A 40 33.08 -21.86 -1.82
C ILE A 40 32.66 -20.72 -2.75
N PHE A 41 32.77 -20.92 -4.06
CA PHE A 41 32.45 -19.91 -5.06
C PHE A 41 30.96 -19.50 -5.13
N PRO A 42 29.97 -20.42 -5.01
CA PRO A 42 28.56 -20.05 -5.15
C PRO A 42 28.10 -19.05 -4.08
N ALA A 43 28.54 -19.20 -2.83
CA ALA A 43 28.14 -18.33 -1.72
C ALA A 43 28.69 -16.89 -1.87
N ILE A 44 29.96 -16.75 -2.26
CA ILE A 44 30.59 -15.43 -2.47
C ILE A 44 29.95 -14.71 -3.66
N VAL A 45 29.69 -15.42 -4.75
CA VAL A 45 29.00 -14.87 -5.92
C VAL A 45 27.58 -14.43 -5.57
N LEU A 46 26.85 -15.23 -4.79
CA LEU A 46 25.48 -14.90 -4.36
C LEU A 46 25.46 -13.69 -3.40
N PHE A 47 26.44 -13.57 -2.50
CA PHE A 47 26.60 -12.40 -1.66
C PHE A 47 26.89 -11.13 -2.47
N ALA A 48 27.87 -11.16 -3.38
CA ALA A 48 28.19 -10.02 -4.24
C ALA A 48 27.00 -9.59 -5.12
N LEU A 49 26.26 -10.56 -5.68
CA LEU A 49 25.06 -10.32 -6.48
C LEU A 49 23.93 -9.72 -5.64
N SER A 50 23.73 -10.18 -4.40
CA SER A 50 22.72 -9.61 -3.52
C SER A 50 23.03 -8.16 -3.16
N ALA A 51 24.29 -7.82 -2.88
CA ALA A 51 24.74 -6.47 -2.59
C ALA A 51 24.59 -5.54 -3.81
N LEU A 52 25.00 -5.99 -5.00
CA LEU A 52 24.83 -5.25 -6.26
C LEU A 52 23.34 -5.03 -6.58
N SER A 53 22.52 -6.08 -6.43
CA SER A 53 21.07 -5.99 -6.64
C SER A 53 20.44 -4.99 -5.70
N PHE A 54 20.82 -5.01 -4.42
CA PHE A 54 20.32 -4.07 -3.43
C PHE A 54 20.69 -2.62 -3.77
N MET A 55 21.94 -2.36 -4.18
CA MET A 55 22.37 -1.02 -4.60
C MET A 55 21.63 -0.53 -5.84
N LEU A 56 21.46 -1.38 -6.86
CA LEU A 56 20.72 -1.07 -8.08
C LEU A 56 19.24 -0.78 -7.79
N ILE A 57 18.61 -1.61 -6.94
CA ILE A 57 17.23 -1.41 -6.50
C ILE A 57 17.10 -0.07 -5.78
N LYS A 58 17.96 0.20 -4.79
CA LYS A 58 17.90 1.42 -3.96
C LYS A 58 17.99 2.69 -4.80
N ASN A 59 18.89 2.72 -5.79
CA ASN A 59 19.13 3.91 -6.60
C ASN A 59 18.06 4.11 -7.68
N ASN A 60 17.52 3.03 -8.26
CA ASN A 60 16.62 3.14 -9.42
C ASN A 60 15.11 3.15 -9.08
N CYS A 61 14.74 2.84 -7.83
CA CYS A 61 13.34 2.84 -7.40
C CYS A 61 12.76 4.24 -7.15
N THR A 62 13.62 5.27 -7.04
CA THR A 62 13.17 6.65 -6.80
C THR A 62 12.85 7.35 -8.11
N ILE A 63 11.65 7.90 -8.23
CA ILE A 63 11.18 8.69 -9.38
C ILE A 63 10.81 10.07 -8.89
N THR A 64 11.22 11.11 -9.61
CA THR A 64 10.78 12.47 -9.28
C THR A 64 9.49 12.80 -10.01
N TYR A 65 8.51 13.33 -9.27
CA TYR A 65 7.27 13.87 -9.80
C TYR A 65 7.23 15.38 -9.60
N ASN A 66 7.14 16.11 -10.70
CA ASN A 66 6.80 17.53 -10.74
C ASN A 66 5.27 17.62 -10.81
N ILE A 67 4.69 18.23 -9.79
CA ILE A 67 3.24 18.39 -9.65
C ILE A 67 2.91 19.87 -9.74
N ILE A 68 1.93 20.21 -10.55
CA ILE A 68 1.39 21.57 -10.58
C ILE A 68 -0.08 21.48 -10.21
N LEU A 69 -0.44 22.20 -9.14
CA LEU A 69 -1.78 22.19 -8.57
C LEU A 69 -2.45 23.53 -8.86
N ASP A 70 -3.62 23.46 -9.47
CA ASP A 70 -4.53 24.59 -9.65
C ASP A 70 -5.94 24.20 -9.22
N ASN A 71 -6.86 25.16 -9.16
CA ASN A 71 -8.20 24.92 -8.61
C ASN A 71 -9.03 23.89 -9.41
N ASP A 72 -8.76 23.76 -10.72
CA ASP A 72 -9.55 22.93 -11.62
C ASP A 72 -8.78 21.72 -12.16
N TYR A 73 -7.44 21.75 -12.14
CA TYR A 73 -6.60 20.72 -12.73
C TYR A 73 -5.32 20.46 -11.93
N ILE A 74 -4.80 19.24 -12.09
CA ILE A 74 -3.53 18.79 -11.55
C ILE A 74 -2.68 18.27 -12.69
N PHE A 75 -1.45 18.76 -12.76
CA PHE A 75 -0.43 18.21 -13.63
C PHE A 75 0.48 17.26 -12.87
N PHE A 76 0.76 16.08 -13.44
CA PHE A 76 1.83 15.19 -13.01
C PHE A 76 2.84 14.98 -14.14
N ASN A 77 4.09 15.43 -13.98
CA ASN A 77 5.17 15.24 -14.97
C ASN A 77 4.78 15.57 -16.43
N ASN A 78 3.88 16.55 -16.63
CA ASN A 78 3.30 17.05 -17.90
C ASN A 78 1.92 16.49 -18.29
N LYS A 79 1.37 15.48 -17.59
CA LYS A 79 0.00 15.03 -17.83
C LYS A 79 -0.99 15.95 -17.10
N LYS A 80 -1.83 16.69 -17.82
CA LYS A 80 -2.96 17.47 -17.26
C LYS A 80 -4.12 16.53 -16.95
N ILE A 81 -4.67 16.61 -15.75
CA ILE A 81 -5.90 15.92 -15.38
C ILE A 81 -6.81 16.87 -14.61
N ASP A 82 -8.09 16.86 -14.93
CA ASP A 82 -9.05 17.70 -14.25
C ASP A 82 -9.39 17.12 -12.87
N ILE A 83 -9.50 18.00 -11.87
CA ILE A 83 -9.82 17.60 -10.48
C ILE A 83 -11.22 16.99 -10.40
N ILE A 84 -12.10 17.33 -11.33
CA ILE A 84 -13.43 16.71 -11.48
C ILE A 84 -13.41 15.22 -11.75
N ASP A 85 -12.30 14.69 -12.25
CA ASP A 85 -12.18 13.26 -12.49
C ASP A 85 -11.76 12.48 -11.25
N ILE A 86 -11.34 13.13 -10.17
CA ILE A 86 -11.04 12.45 -8.91
C ILE A 86 -12.35 11.89 -8.36
N ARG A 87 -12.37 10.58 -8.09
CA ARG A 87 -13.46 9.92 -7.36
C ARG A 87 -13.12 9.80 -5.89
N ASN A 88 -11.94 9.23 -5.60
CA ASN A 88 -11.50 8.98 -4.24
C ASN A 88 -10.07 9.45 -4.02
N TYR A 89 -9.75 9.88 -2.81
CA TYR A 89 -8.39 10.18 -2.39
C TYR A 89 -8.05 9.51 -1.05
N ASN A 90 -6.77 9.31 -0.75
CA ASN A 90 -6.32 8.84 0.55
C ASN A 90 -4.96 9.43 0.88
N PHE A 91 -4.80 9.90 2.11
CA PHE A 91 -3.51 10.26 2.67
C PHE A 91 -3.17 9.28 3.79
N SER A 92 -2.04 8.60 3.67
CA SER A 92 -1.60 7.63 4.68
C SER A 92 -0.22 7.99 5.17
N GLU A 93 -0.02 8.00 6.49
CA GLU A 93 1.26 8.36 7.08
C GLU A 93 1.82 7.16 7.83
N THR A 94 3.06 6.80 7.52
CA THR A 94 3.81 5.75 8.22
C THR A 94 5.02 6.39 8.89
N GLU A 95 5.79 5.66 9.69
CA GLU A 95 7.01 6.20 10.31
C GLU A 95 7.99 6.76 9.26
N LYS A 96 8.15 6.08 8.12
CA LYS A 96 9.19 6.40 7.13
C LYS A 96 8.68 7.09 5.87
N PHE A 97 7.38 7.01 5.58
CA PHE A 97 6.81 7.50 4.32
C PHE A 97 5.49 8.25 4.53
N TYR A 98 5.28 9.25 3.68
CA TYR A 98 3.98 9.84 3.39
C TYR A 98 3.40 9.22 2.13
N GLY A 99 2.15 8.77 2.19
CA GLY A 99 1.41 8.16 1.09
C GLY A 99 0.31 9.09 0.60
N CYS A 100 0.20 9.26 -0.71
CA CYS A 100 -0.93 9.93 -1.35
C CYS A 100 -1.47 9.05 -2.47
N ARG A 101 -2.75 8.68 -2.38
CA ARG A 101 -3.46 7.94 -3.41
C ARG A 101 -4.56 8.83 -3.97
N LEU A 102 -4.57 9.01 -5.28
CA LEU A 102 -5.65 9.69 -6.00
C LEU A 102 -6.23 8.72 -7.03
N VAL A 103 -7.52 8.46 -6.94
CA VAL A 103 -8.24 7.56 -7.84
C VAL A 103 -9.10 8.41 -8.75
N PHE A 104 -8.72 8.48 -10.02
CA PHE A 104 -9.47 9.17 -11.06
C PHE A 104 -10.44 8.19 -11.75
N LYS A 105 -11.40 8.72 -12.52
CA LYS A 105 -12.30 7.92 -13.36
C LYS A 105 -11.54 6.98 -14.31
N SER A 106 -10.46 7.48 -14.92
CA SER A 106 -9.72 6.79 -15.98
C SER A 106 -8.43 6.08 -15.53
N TYR A 107 -7.82 6.48 -14.41
CA TYR A 107 -6.58 5.88 -13.92
C TYR A 107 -6.36 6.14 -12.42
N LYS A 108 -5.33 5.53 -11.84
CA LYS A 108 -4.95 5.69 -10.43
C LYS A 108 -3.56 6.27 -10.31
N PHE A 109 -3.38 7.18 -9.37
CA PHE A 109 -2.09 7.77 -9.03
C PHE A 109 -1.73 7.45 -7.58
N PHE A 110 -0.46 7.10 -7.37
CA PHE A 110 0.03 6.70 -6.05
C PHE A 110 1.45 7.21 -5.83
N LEU A 111 1.61 7.99 -4.75
CA LEU A 111 2.86 8.54 -4.28
C LEU A 111 3.19 7.94 -2.92
N ASN A 112 4.43 7.48 -2.78
CA ASN A 112 5.10 7.11 -1.55
C ASN A 112 6.34 7.98 -1.41
N ILE A 113 6.23 9.04 -0.61
CA ILE A 113 7.26 10.05 -0.46
C ILE A 113 8.03 9.74 0.82
N PRO A 114 9.34 9.46 0.76
CA PRO A 114 10.15 9.29 1.97
C PRO A 114 10.09 10.56 2.83
N LYS A 115 9.87 10.44 4.14
CA LYS A 115 9.78 11.61 5.03
C LYS A 115 11.03 12.49 5.00
N LYS A 116 12.21 11.88 4.87
CA LYS A 116 13.49 12.60 4.72
C LYS A 116 13.58 13.51 3.49
N ASP A 117 12.77 13.23 2.47
CA ASP A 117 12.73 13.96 1.19
C ASP A 117 11.34 14.60 0.98
N SER A 118 10.54 14.76 2.05
CA SER A 118 9.13 15.13 1.91
C SER A 118 8.90 16.55 1.42
N GLY A 119 9.88 17.44 1.56
CA GLY A 119 9.77 18.85 1.19
C GLY A 119 8.43 19.43 1.62
N ASN A 120 7.69 20.01 0.67
CA ASN A 120 6.40 20.67 0.87
C ASN A 120 5.19 19.72 0.78
N TYR A 121 5.33 18.43 1.12
CA TYR A 121 4.22 17.46 1.03
C TYR A 121 3.01 17.86 1.89
N LEU A 122 3.24 18.37 3.11
CA LEU A 122 2.16 18.78 4.01
C LEU A 122 1.36 19.94 3.40
N ASN A 123 2.05 20.96 2.87
CA ASN A 123 1.40 22.08 2.18
C ASN A 123 0.60 21.59 0.95
N PHE A 124 1.15 20.63 0.18
CA PHE A 124 0.41 20.03 -0.93
C PHE A 124 -0.85 19.28 -0.46
N LYS A 125 -0.77 18.54 0.65
CA LYS A 125 -1.90 17.82 1.23
C LYS A 125 -3.00 18.80 1.63
N GLU A 126 -2.66 19.86 2.34
CA GLU A 126 -3.59 20.90 2.77
C GLU A 126 -4.25 21.59 1.57
N ASP A 127 -3.44 22.04 0.61
CA ASP A 127 -3.96 22.69 -0.61
C ASP A 127 -4.88 21.77 -1.42
N LEU A 128 -4.53 20.48 -1.53
CA LEU A 128 -5.35 19.53 -2.27
C LEU A 128 -6.68 19.30 -1.57
N ILE A 129 -6.69 19.21 -0.24
CA ILE A 129 -7.92 19.08 0.55
C ILE A 129 -8.79 20.33 0.40
N GLU A 130 -8.20 21.52 0.46
CA GLU A 130 -8.91 22.78 0.26
C GLU A 130 -9.58 22.80 -1.12
N ILE A 131 -8.84 22.48 -2.19
CA ILE A 131 -9.40 22.45 -3.54
C ILE A 131 -10.50 21.39 -3.67
N ILE A 132 -10.32 20.19 -3.10
CA ILE A 132 -11.35 19.15 -3.10
C ILE A 132 -12.61 19.63 -2.37
N THR A 133 -12.48 20.27 -1.21
CA THR A 133 -13.65 20.80 -0.48
C THR A 133 -14.36 21.91 -1.24
N LEU A 134 -13.63 22.80 -1.92
CA LEU A 134 -14.21 23.82 -2.81
C LEU A 134 -14.94 23.20 -3.99
N GLN A 135 -14.38 22.16 -4.60
CA GLN A 135 -15.00 21.43 -5.71
C GLN A 135 -16.26 20.67 -5.26
N ASN A 136 -16.23 20.05 -4.08
CA ASN A 136 -17.38 19.36 -3.51
C ASN A 136 -18.53 20.32 -3.16
N LYS A 137 -18.23 21.54 -2.69
CA LYS A 137 -19.28 22.57 -2.46
C LYS A 137 -20.03 22.96 -3.74
N LYS A 138 -19.38 22.84 -4.90
CA LYS A 138 -19.99 23.14 -6.22
C LYS A 138 -20.78 21.96 -6.80
N ARG A 139 -20.76 20.79 -6.17
CA ARG A 139 -21.38 19.56 -6.67
C ARG A 139 -22.47 19.06 -5.73
N SER A 140 -23.61 18.70 -6.31
CA SER A 140 -24.67 17.99 -5.59
C SER A 140 -24.47 16.47 -5.65
N ASN A 141 -23.98 15.94 -6.77
CA ASN A 141 -23.76 14.52 -7.01
C ASN A 141 -22.28 14.23 -7.34
N ASP A 142 -21.84 12.97 -7.16
CA ASP A 142 -20.47 12.52 -7.41
C ASP A 142 -19.40 13.28 -6.62
N LEU A 143 -19.60 13.37 -5.31
CA LEU A 143 -18.63 13.97 -4.39
C LEU A 143 -17.29 13.21 -4.42
N ILE A 144 -16.21 13.97 -4.36
CA ILE A 144 -14.87 13.45 -4.17
C ILE A 144 -14.75 13.02 -2.70
N VAL A 145 -14.67 11.72 -2.45
CA VAL A 145 -14.68 11.18 -1.07
C VAL A 145 -13.32 10.63 -0.65
N GLU A 146 -13.03 10.70 0.64
CA GLU A 146 -11.86 10.03 1.18
C GLU A 146 -12.08 8.51 1.13
N TYR A 147 -11.09 7.78 0.63
CA TYR A 147 -11.14 6.34 0.49
C TYR A 147 -11.10 5.69 1.87
N ASN A 148 -12.23 5.13 2.26
CA ASN A 148 -12.33 4.30 3.45
C ASN A 148 -12.33 2.82 3.05
N TRP A 149 -11.25 2.10 3.38
CA TRP A 149 -11.12 0.67 3.08
C TRP A 149 -12.25 -0.15 3.72
N TYR A 150 -12.67 0.19 4.94
CA TYR A 150 -13.70 -0.54 5.70
C TYR A 150 -15.05 -0.60 4.96
N ASN A 151 -15.31 0.34 4.06
CA ASN A 151 -16.56 0.42 3.29
C ASN A 151 -16.53 -0.39 1.97
N THR A 152 -15.40 -1.01 1.64
CA THR A 152 -15.21 -1.70 0.36
C THR A 152 -15.73 -3.14 0.37
N LYS A 153 -16.06 -3.68 -0.82
CA LYS A 153 -16.40 -5.11 -0.98
C LYS A 153 -15.29 -6.04 -0.49
N SER A 154 -14.03 -5.68 -0.73
CA SER A 154 -12.86 -6.43 -0.24
C SER A 154 -12.80 -6.49 1.29
N ALA A 155 -13.12 -5.40 1.98
CA ALA A 155 -13.17 -5.41 3.44
C ALA A 155 -14.30 -6.30 3.96
N LYS A 156 -15.46 -6.32 3.30
CA LYS A 156 -16.55 -7.25 3.64
C LYS A 156 -16.14 -8.71 3.46
N ILE A 157 -15.49 -9.06 2.35
CA ILE A 157 -14.95 -10.42 2.12
C ILE A 157 -13.97 -10.81 3.23
N TYR A 158 -13.02 -9.92 3.56
CA TYR A 158 -12.09 -10.13 4.67
C TYR A 158 -12.82 -10.35 5.99
N GLY A 159 -13.83 -9.53 6.30
CA GLY A 159 -14.66 -9.66 7.50
C GLY A 159 -15.35 -11.02 7.57
N TYR A 160 -15.96 -11.49 6.47
CA TYR A 160 -16.60 -12.81 6.43
C TYR A 160 -15.59 -13.96 6.62
N ILE A 161 -14.41 -13.88 5.99
CA ILE A 161 -13.35 -14.88 6.17
C ILE A 161 -12.93 -14.95 7.64
N MET A 162 -12.70 -13.79 8.27
CA MET A 162 -12.31 -13.74 9.68
C MET A 162 -13.36 -14.31 10.61
N ILE A 163 -14.65 -13.98 10.40
CA ILE A 163 -15.75 -14.58 11.17
C ILE A 163 -15.78 -16.10 10.99
N GLY A 164 -15.59 -16.59 9.75
CA GLY A 164 -15.54 -18.02 9.46
C GLY A 164 -14.40 -18.76 10.18
N ILE A 165 -13.20 -18.16 10.21
CA ILE A 165 -12.05 -18.71 10.96
C ILE A 165 -12.37 -18.77 12.45
N MET A 166 -12.96 -17.71 13.02
CA MET A 166 -13.32 -17.67 14.44
C MET A 166 -14.38 -18.73 14.80
N LEU A 167 -15.40 -18.91 13.96
CA LEU A 167 -16.42 -19.94 14.17
C LEU A 167 -15.83 -21.36 14.08
N THR A 168 -14.96 -21.60 13.10
CA THR A 168 -14.26 -22.89 12.96
C THR A 168 -13.39 -23.19 14.18
N TRP A 169 -12.67 -22.19 14.68
CA TRP A 169 -11.85 -22.35 15.87
C TRP A 169 -12.70 -22.65 17.11
N LEU A 170 -13.82 -21.96 17.28
CA LEU A 170 -14.76 -22.22 18.37
C LEU A 170 -15.36 -23.64 18.27
N MET A 171 -15.74 -24.09 17.07
CA MET A 171 -16.20 -25.47 16.86
C MET A 171 -15.13 -26.49 17.23
N LEU A 172 -13.86 -26.26 16.85
CA LEU A 172 -12.76 -27.17 17.20
C LEU A 172 -12.55 -27.27 18.71
N MET A 173 -12.68 -26.15 19.44
CA MET A 173 -12.62 -26.18 20.91
C MET A 173 -13.73 -27.01 21.54
N VAL A 174 -14.95 -26.94 20.99
CA VAL A 174 -16.10 -27.72 21.46
C VAL A 174 -15.95 -29.21 21.12
N MET A 175 -15.46 -29.54 19.93
CA MET A 175 -15.30 -30.93 19.47
C MET A 175 -14.10 -31.64 20.11
N PHE A 176 -13.05 -30.91 20.49
CA PHE A 176 -11.82 -31.47 21.06
C PHE A 176 -11.41 -30.80 22.37
N PRO A 177 -12.27 -30.83 23.40
CA PRO A 177 -12.05 -30.09 24.65
C PRO A 177 -10.77 -30.55 25.39
N ASN A 178 -10.41 -31.83 25.27
CA ASN A 178 -9.24 -32.40 25.93
C ASN A 178 -7.90 -32.11 25.22
N LYS A 179 -7.93 -31.61 23.98
CA LYS A 179 -6.72 -31.25 23.21
C LYS A 179 -6.49 -29.74 23.15
N LEU A 180 -7.53 -28.93 23.40
CA LEU A 180 -7.49 -27.49 23.33
C LEU A 180 -7.77 -26.90 24.73
N ASN A 181 -6.71 -26.79 25.53
CA ASN A 181 -6.75 -26.35 26.93
C ASN A 181 -7.26 -24.91 27.12
N LEU A 182 -7.54 -24.54 28.38
CA LEU A 182 -7.93 -23.20 28.85
C LEU A 182 -7.04 -22.05 28.28
N SER A 183 -5.77 -22.31 27.98
CA SER A 183 -4.88 -21.32 27.35
C SER A 183 -5.28 -20.98 25.91
N ASN A 184 -5.84 -21.93 25.16
CA ASN A 184 -6.37 -21.67 23.82
C ASN A 184 -7.65 -20.84 23.89
N LEU A 185 -8.48 -21.02 24.91
CA LEU A 185 -9.67 -20.20 25.14
C LEU A 185 -9.28 -18.75 25.47
N GLY A 186 -8.28 -18.55 26.33
CA GLY A 186 -7.70 -17.23 26.58
C GLY A 186 -7.15 -16.57 25.32
N LEU A 187 -6.42 -17.32 24.49
CA LEU A 187 -5.86 -16.84 23.23
C LEU A 187 -6.96 -16.49 22.22
N PHE A 188 -8.02 -17.30 22.12
CA PHE A 188 -9.20 -17.01 21.31
C PHE A 188 -9.91 -15.73 21.77
N LEU A 189 -10.08 -15.52 23.08
CA LEU A 189 -10.68 -14.29 23.60
C LEU A 189 -9.83 -13.06 23.27
N ILE A 190 -8.50 -13.12 23.43
CA ILE A 190 -7.59 -12.03 23.08
C ILE A 190 -7.70 -11.69 21.59
N VAL A 191 -7.66 -12.71 20.72
CA VAL A 191 -7.80 -12.54 19.27
C VAL A 191 -9.18 -11.98 18.91
N SER A 192 -10.23 -12.46 19.57
CA SER A 192 -11.62 -12.00 19.37
C SER A 192 -11.77 -10.52 19.72
N VAL A 193 -11.29 -10.12 20.90
CA VAL A 193 -11.35 -8.73 21.37
C VAL A 193 -10.54 -7.81 20.45
N GLY A 194 -9.37 -8.26 19.98
CA GLY A 194 -8.55 -7.50 19.02
C GLY A 194 -9.20 -7.35 17.64
N LEU A 195 -9.91 -8.36 17.15
CA LEU A 195 -10.59 -8.33 15.85
C LEU A 195 -11.95 -7.63 15.89
N LEU A 196 -12.63 -7.63 17.04
CA LEU A 196 -13.95 -7.02 17.22
C LEU A 196 -14.04 -5.58 16.69
N PRO A 197 -13.16 -4.62 17.03
CA PRO A 197 -13.26 -3.25 16.51
C PRO A 197 -13.10 -3.17 14.99
N ILE A 198 -12.32 -4.08 14.39
CA ILE A 198 -12.12 -4.15 12.93
C ILE A 198 -13.40 -4.66 12.26
N LEU A 199 -13.95 -5.77 12.76
CA LEU A 199 -15.21 -6.33 12.24
C LEU A 199 -16.36 -5.35 12.42
N LEU A 200 -16.45 -4.69 13.58
CA LEU A 200 -17.41 -3.62 13.81
C LEU A 200 -17.24 -2.50 12.80
N ARG A 201 -16.03 -2.02 12.50
CA ARG A 201 -15.84 -0.98 11.46
C ARG A 201 -16.23 -1.43 10.05
N ILE A 202 -16.03 -2.71 9.72
CA ILE A 202 -16.37 -3.27 8.39
C ILE A 202 -17.90 -3.41 8.22
N PHE A 203 -18.60 -3.82 9.27
CA PHE A 203 -20.03 -4.14 9.22
C PHE A 203 -20.92 -3.04 9.82
N LYS A 204 -20.36 -2.05 10.53
CA LYS A 204 -21.10 -0.87 10.99
C LYS A 204 -21.57 -0.10 9.76
N ASN A 205 -22.89 -0.03 9.68
CA ASN A 205 -23.66 0.31 8.51
C ASN A 205 -23.29 1.68 7.93
N ASN A 206 -22.94 1.72 6.63
CA ASN A 206 -23.07 2.90 5.76
C ASN A 206 -24.55 3.09 5.34
N ARG A 207 -25.52 2.96 6.26
CA ARG A 207 -26.90 3.41 6.00
C ARG A 207 -26.99 4.91 6.26
N SER A 208 -26.38 5.69 5.38
CA SER A 208 -26.68 7.11 5.17
C SER A 208 -25.89 7.62 3.97
N VAL A 209 -26.29 7.19 2.78
CA VAL A 209 -26.39 8.07 1.61
C VAL A 209 -27.75 7.78 1.01
#